data_AF-A0A645B0F2-F1
#
_entry.id   AF-A0A645B0F2-F1
#
_cell.length_a   1.000
_cell.length_b   1.000
_cell.length_c   1.000
_cell.angle_alpha   90.00
_cell.angle_beta   90.00
_cell.angle_gamma   90.00
#
_symmetry.space_group_name_H-M   'P 1'
#
loop_
_entity.id
_entity.type
_entity.pdbx_description
1 polymer ?
#
loop_
_entity_poly.entity_id
_entity_poly.type
_entity_poly.pdbx_seq_one_letter_code
_entity_poly.pdbx_strand_id
1 'polypeptide(L)'
;MELSVTVQHVCPGRRVALAVLLCELDESGQEYPRGIRTLVIPAHDGETCRNIKVTGIQFVLPEELSVSGGSPSFRAAKRNFKAKIIANFIDFHCSIQTQETSSGSTPFGPTCICSL
;
A
#
# COMPACT_ATOMS: atom_id res chain seq x y z
N MET A 1 14.17 6.06 -7.33
CA MET A 1 12.99 6.16 -8.22
C MET A 1 11.89 6.92 -7.49
N GLU A 2 11.16 7.80 -8.18
CA GLU A 2 10.02 8.54 -7.62
C GLU A 2 8.73 8.21 -8.38
N LEU A 3 7.63 8.05 -7.63
CA LEU A 3 6.31 7.75 -8.15
C LEU A 3 5.28 8.78 -7.66
N SER A 4 4.32 9.06 -8.53
CA SER A 4 3.09 9.79 -8.19
C SER A 4 1.88 8.93 -8.52
N VAL A 5 0.89 8.93 -7.65
CA VAL A 5 -0.32 8.12 -7.77
C VAL A 5 -1.53 9.02 -7.54
N THR A 6 -2.56 8.87 -8.37
CA THR A 6 -3.85 9.54 -8.14
C THR A 6 -4.84 8.50 -7.64
N VAL A 7 -5.25 8.64 -6.38
CA VAL A 7 -6.35 7.85 -5.82
C VAL A 7 -7.66 8.53 -6.19
N GLN A 8 -8.53 7.79 -6.86
CA GLN A 8 -9.79 8.34 -7.36
C GLN A 8 -10.89 8.22 -6.31
N HIS A 9 -11.84 9.15 -6.35
CA HIS A 9 -13.10 9.03 -5.60
C HIS A 9 -12.94 8.95 -4.08
N VAL A 10 -11.97 9.67 -3.50
CA VAL A 10 -11.84 9.80 -2.04
C VAL A 10 -12.97 10.70 -1.55
N CYS A 11 -13.75 10.24 -0.58
CA CYS A 11 -14.89 10.99 -0.05
C CYS A 11 -14.55 11.78 1.21
N PRO A 12 -15.32 12.86 1.51
CA PRO A 12 -15.09 13.68 2.69
C PRO A 12 -15.12 12.87 3.98
N GLY A 13 -14.28 13.25 4.95
CA GLY A 13 -14.20 12.59 6.25
C GLY A 13 -13.64 11.15 6.22
N ARG A 14 -13.12 10.67 5.08
CA ARG A 14 -12.56 9.32 4.96
C ARG A 14 -11.06 9.32 4.64
N ARG A 15 -10.33 8.49 5.36
CA ARG A 15 -8.91 8.16 5.19
C ARG A 15 -8.78 6.93 4.30
N VAL A 16 -7.73 6.91 3.50
CA VAL A 16 -7.40 5.79 2.61
C VAL A 16 -6.03 5.26 2.94
N ALA A 17 -5.92 3.96 3.23
CA ALA A 17 -4.64 3.27 3.22
C ALA A 17 -4.21 3.03 1.78
N LEU A 18 -3.01 3.47 1.44
CA LEU A 18 -2.36 3.28 0.15
C LEU A 18 -1.12 2.41 0.35
N ALA A 19 -1.02 1.31 -0.40
CA ALA A 19 0.19 0.51 -0.53
C ALA A 19 0.70 0.55 -1.97
N VAL A 20 1.99 0.79 -2.13
CA VAL A 20 2.71 0.74 -3.41
C VAL A 20 3.72 -0.38 -3.33
N LEU A 21 3.52 -1.43 -4.11
CA LEU A 21 4.43 -2.55 -4.26
C LEU A 21 5.26 -2.31 -5.51
N LEU A 22 6.58 -2.24 -5.37
CA LEU A 22 7.50 -2.01 -6.47
C LEU A 22 8.23 -3.31 -6.81
N CYS A 23 8.11 -3.76 -8.06
CA CYS A 23 8.89 -4.85 -8.62
C CYS A 23 9.79 -4.32 -9.75
N GLU A 24 10.98 -4.89 -9.90
CA GLU A 24 11.80 -4.77 -11.09
C GLU A 24 11.50 -5.93 -12.04
N LEU A 25 11.57 -5.69 -13.34
CA LEU A 25 11.38 -6.69 -14.38
C LEU A 25 12.72 -7.00 -15.03
N ASP A 26 13.04 -8.29 -15.18
CA ASP A 26 14.13 -8.71 -16.04
C ASP A 26 13.70 -8.75 -17.52
N GLU A 27 14.60 -9.18 -18.40
CA GLU A 27 14.37 -9.27 -19.85
C GLU A 27 13.27 -10.26 -20.23
N SER A 28 13.00 -11.27 -19.37
CA SER A 28 11.93 -12.24 -19.55
C SER A 28 10.57 -11.76 -19.00
N GLY A 29 10.56 -10.61 -18.31
CA GLY A 29 9.37 -10.07 -17.64
C GLY A 29 9.11 -10.66 -16.25
N GLN A 30 10.07 -11.41 -15.69
CA GLN A 30 9.99 -11.93 -14.33
C GLN A 30 10.02 -10.78 -13.32
N GLU A 31 9.11 -10.80 -12.34
CA GLU A 31 9.01 -9.76 -11.31
C GLU A 31 9.92 -10.04 -10.10
N TYR A 32 10.78 -9.09 -9.75
CA TYR A 32 11.64 -9.12 -8.57
C TYR A 32 11.22 -8.02 -7.59
N PRO A 33 10.69 -8.36 -6.39
CA PRO A 33 10.28 -7.36 -5.41
C PRO A 33 11.44 -6.46 -4.98
N ARG A 34 11.24 -5.15 -5.04
CA ARG A 34 12.23 -4.13 -4.62
C ARG A 34 11.81 -3.37 -3.38
N GLY A 35 10.52 -3.34 -3.08
CA GLY A 35 10.04 -2.78 -1.83
C GLY A 35 8.54 -2.57 -1.80
N ILE A 36 8.08 -2.22 -0.62
CA ILE A 36 6.71 -1.77 -0.37
C ILE A 36 6.78 -0.42 0.33
N ARG A 37 5.87 0.48 -0.02
CA ARG A 37 5.64 1.72 0.72
C ARG A 37 4.17 1.86 1.03
N THR A 38 3.86 1.96 2.32
CA THR A 38 2.50 2.14 2.84
C THR A 38 2.36 3.52 3.43
N LEU A 39 1.25 4.20 3.13
CA LEU A 39 0.93 5.51 3.70
C LEU A 39 -0.57 5.65 3.89
N VAL A 40 -0.96 6.54 4.79
CA VAL A 40 -2.36 6.91 5.00
C VAL A 40 -2.59 8.27 4.34
N ILE A 41 -3.52 8.30 3.40
CA ILE A 41 -4.05 9.54 2.84
C ILE A 41 -5.03 10.10 3.89
N PRO A 42 -4.81 11.33 4.40
CA PRO A 42 -5.69 11.92 5.38
C PRO A 42 -7.08 12.18 4.78
N ALA A 43 -8.09 12.26 5.66
CA ALA A 43 -9.40 12.72 5.27
C ALA A 43 -9.34 14.17 4.78
N HIS A 44 -10.31 14.55 3.95
CA HIS A 44 -10.51 15.93 3.55
C HIS A 44 -11.91 16.43 3.90
N ASP A 45 -12.04 17.74 4.01
CA ASP A 45 -13.29 18.40 4.41
C ASP A 45 -14.04 19.05 3.24
N GLY A 46 -13.65 18.74 2.00
CA GLY A 46 -14.41 19.15 0.81
C GLY A 46 -15.87 18.65 0.83
N GLU A 47 -16.75 19.28 0.07
CA GLU A 47 -18.18 18.95 0.06
C GLU A 47 -18.50 17.63 -0.67
N THR A 48 -17.66 17.24 -1.63
CA THR A 48 -17.88 16.07 -2.50
C THR A 48 -16.63 15.20 -2.60
N CYS A 49 -16.82 13.96 -3.08
CA CYS A 49 -15.69 13.05 -3.32
C CYS A 49 -14.81 13.58 -4.45
N ARG A 50 -13.49 13.48 -4.29
CA ARG A 50 -12.51 14.00 -5.24
C ARG A 50 -11.31 13.08 -5.41
N ASN A 51 -10.58 13.31 -6.49
CA ASN A 51 -9.32 12.61 -6.74
C ASN A 51 -8.20 13.25 -5.92
N ILE A 52 -7.42 12.43 -5.23
CA ILE A 52 -6.28 12.88 -4.42
C ILE A 52 -4.98 12.41 -5.08
N LYS A 53 -4.12 13.37 -5.43
CA LYS A 53 -2.79 13.11 -5.98
C LYS A 53 -1.78 13.01 -4.85
N VAL A 54 -1.12 11.86 -4.75
CA VAL A 54 0.01 11.61 -3.85
C VAL A 54 1.29 11.66 -4.66
N THR A 55 2.22 12.54 -4.30
CA THR A 55 3.51 12.74 -4.97
C THR A 55 4.66 12.40 -4.03
N GLY A 56 5.88 12.31 -4.56
CA GLY A 56 7.08 12.10 -3.72
C GLY A 56 7.18 10.70 -3.10
N ILE A 57 6.51 9.69 -3.66
CA ILE A 57 6.68 8.31 -3.20
C ILE A 57 8.01 7.79 -3.74
N GLN A 58 9.04 7.82 -2.90
CA GLN A 58 10.40 7.49 -3.29
C GLN A 58 10.81 6.08 -2.85
N PHE A 59 11.57 5.41 -3.71
CA PHE A 59 12.23 4.14 -3.44
C PHE A 59 13.74 4.28 -3.67
N VAL A 60 14.52 3.83 -2.70
CA VAL A 60 15.97 3.65 -2.81
C VAL A 60 16.21 2.30 -3.50
N LEU A 61 17.00 2.31 -4.58
CA LEU A 61 17.21 1.15 -5.43
C LEU A 61 18.72 0.95 -5.62
N PRO A 62 19.36 0.09 -4.82
CA PRO A 62 20.76 -0.27 -5.01
C PRO A 62 21.00 -0.85 -6.40
N GLU A 63 22.18 -0.57 -6.97
CA GLU A 63 22.54 -1.04 -8.31
C GLU A 63 22.99 -2.50 -8.29
N GLU A 64 23.54 -2.95 -7.17
CA GLU A 64 23.96 -4.33 -6.92
C GLU A 64 22.80 -5.33 -7.00
N LEU A 65 21.57 -4.83 -6.87
CA LEU A 65 20.34 -5.61 -6.97
C LEU A 65 19.73 -5.56 -8.38
N SER A 66 20.30 -4.84 -9.34
CA SER A 66 19.71 -4.74 -10.68
C SER A 66 19.68 -6.11 -11.38
N VAL A 67 18.58 -6.38 -12.09
CA VAL A 67 18.37 -7.64 -12.84
C VAL A 67 18.41 -7.45 -14.35
N SER A 68 18.72 -6.23 -14.80
CA SER A 68 19.03 -5.94 -16.19
C SER A 68 20.38 -6.58 -16.54
N GLY A 69 20.38 -7.57 -17.43
CA GLY A 69 21.49 -8.48 -17.75
C GLY A 69 22.69 -7.87 -18.49
N GLY A 70 23.17 -6.69 -18.10
CA GLY A 70 24.34 -6.05 -18.69
C GLY A 70 25.65 -6.49 -18.04
N SER A 71 26.64 -6.86 -18.86
CA SER A 71 28.04 -7.01 -18.45
C SER A 71 28.57 -5.76 -17.71
N PRO A 72 29.61 -5.90 -16.85
CA PRO A 72 30.08 -4.85 -15.92
C PRO A 72 30.70 -3.62 -16.60
N SER A 73 30.57 -3.48 -17.92
CA SER A 73 31.00 -2.32 -18.70
C SER A 73 29.96 -1.18 -18.63
N PHE A 74 29.91 -0.50 -17.48
CA PHE A 74 29.75 0.96 -17.30
C PHE A 74 28.67 1.76 -18.05
N ARG A 75 27.69 1.13 -18.71
CA ARG A 75 26.49 1.80 -19.22
C ARG A 75 25.30 1.29 -18.43
N ALA A 76 24.68 2.20 -17.67
CA ALA A 76 23.49 1.94 -16.88
C ALA A 76 22.44 1.23 -17.74
N ALA A 77 22.32 -0.09 -17.57
CA ALA A 77 21.32 -0.86 -18.26
C ALA A 77 19.96 -0.31 -17.81
N LYS A 78 19.05 -0.12 -18.78
CA LYS A 78 17.74 0.47 -18.49
C LYS A 78 16.95 -0.50 -17.60
N ARG A 79 16.76 -0.12 -16.34
CA ARG A 79 15.96 -0.89 -15.38
C ARG A 79 14.47 -0.66 -15.65
N ASN A 80 13.70 -1.74 -15.68
CA ASN A 80 12.26 -1.70 -15.90
C ASN A 80 11.55 -1.99 -14.58
N PHE A 81 10.60 -1.14 -14.18
CA PHE A 81 9.88 -1.31 -12.92
C PHE A 81 8.38 -1.38 -13.16
N LYS A 82 7.70 -2.19 -12.35
CA LYS A 82 6.26 -2.32 -12.27
C LYS A 82 5.79 -1.98 -10.87
N ALA A 83 4.91 -0.99 -10.76
CA ALA A 83 4.26 -0.64 -9.50
C ALA A 83 2.85 -1.24 -9.47
N LYS A 84 2.51 -1.94 -8.39
CA LYS A 84 1.14 -2.38 -8.08
C LYS A 84 0.62 -1.54 -6.92
N ILE A 85 -0.58 -1.01 -7.07
CA ILE A 85 -1.19 -0.08 -6.13
C ILE A 85 -2.40 -0.74 -5.47
N ILE A 86 -2.49 -0.65 -4.15
CA ILE A 86 -3.66 -1.08 -3.38
C ILE A 86 -4.12 0.14 -2.59
N ALA A 87 -5.40 0.51 -2.72
CA ALA A 87 -5.97 1.65 -2.02
C ALA A 87 -7.34 1.27 -1.46
N ASN A 88 -7.50 1.37 -0.13
CA ASN A 88 -8.74 1.04 0.56
C ASN A 88 -9.06 2.08 1.62
N PHE A 89 -10.34 2.44 1.75
CA PHE A 89 -10.78 3.21 2.92
C PHE A 89 -10.50 2.43 4.20
N ILE A 90 -10.06 3.13 5.25
CA ILE A 90 -9.78 2.51 6.56
C ILE A 90 -10.75 2.92 7.65
N ASP A 91 -11.58 3.93 7.40
CA ASP A 91 -12.67 4.30 8.29
C ASP A 91 -13.83 3.33 8.09
N PHE A 92 -13.69 2.16 8.68
CA PHE A 92 -14.78 1.23 8.84
C PHE A 92 -15.52 1.58 10.12
N HIS A 93 -16.77 2.00 9.99
CA HIS A 93 -17.71 1.95 11.10
C HIS A 93 -18.09 0.48 11.30
N CYS A 94 -17.18 -0.30 11.87
CA CYS A 94 -17.57 -1.58 12.45
C CYS A 94 -18.33 -1.23 13.73
N SER A 95 -19.65 -1.31 13.71
CA SER A 95 -20.41 -1.45 14.94
C SER A 95 -20.04 -2.80 15.51
N ILE A 96 -19.23 -2.80 16.58
CA ILE A 96 -19.03 -3.99 17.40
C ILE A 96 -20.41 -4.39 17.91
N GLN A 97 -21.03 -5.40 17.32
CA GLN A 97 -22.16 -6.06 17.93
C GLN A 97 -21.57 -6.95 19.02
N THR A 98 -21.61 -6.49 20.25
CA THR A 98 -21.25 -7.31 21.41
C THR A 98 -22.30 -8.41 21.53
N GLN A 99 -22.10 -9.55 20.88
CA GLN A 99 -22.75 -10.78 21.33
C GLN A 99 -21.98 -11.26 22.55
N GLU A 100 -22.45 -10.87 23.73
CA GLU A 100 -22.06 -11.49 24.99
C GLU A 100 -22.56 -12.94 24.96
N THR A 101 -21.71 -13.87 24.53
CA THR A 101 -21.92 -15.29 24.85
C THR A 101 -21.61 -15.46 26.34
N SER A 102 -22.66 -15.33 27.15
CA SER A 102 -22.62 -15.70 28.56
C SER A 102 -22.29 -17.19 28.68
N SER A 103 -21.03 -17.50 28.99
CA SER A 103 -20.60 -18.52 29.96
C SER A 103 -19.17 -18.97 29.69
N GLY A 104 -18.21 -18.38 30.41
CA GLY A 104 -16.84 -18.86 30.42
C GLY A 104 -15.90 -17.82 31.01
N SER A 105 -15.68 -17.87 32.32
CA SER A 105 -14.69 -17.05 33.01
C SER A 105 -13.27 -17.44 32.57
N THR A 106 -12.77 -16.81 31.52
CA THR A 106 -11.34 -16.84 31.22
C THR A 106 -10.65 -15.76 32.09
N PRO A 107 -9.43 -16.02 32.60
CA PRO A 107 -8.70 -15.06 33.46
C PRO A 107 -8.24 -13.79 32.71
N PHE A 108 -8.54 -13.67 31.42
CA PHE A 108 -8.09 -12.56 30.55
C PHE A 108 -9.20 -11.58 30.17
N GLY A 109 -10.40 -11.70 30.76
CA GLY A 109 -11.54 -10.84 30.40
C GLY A 109 -12.16 -11.23 29.05
N PRO A 110 -13.17 -10.47 28.57
CA PRO A 110 -13.91 -10.81 27.36
C PRO A 110 -13.00 -10.81 26.13
N THR A 111 -12.85 -11.97 25.48
CA THR A 111 -12.13 -12.10 24.22
C THR A 111 -13.04 -11.66 23.08
N CYS A 112 -12.82 -10.47 22.52
CA CYS A 112 -13.49 -10.05 21.29
C CYS A 112 -12.93 -10.83 20.10
N ILE A 113 -13.73 -11.74 19.53
CA ILE A 113 -13.42 -12.38 18.26
C ILE A 113 -14.01 -11.51 17.15
N CYS A 114 -13.14 -10.89 16.35
CA CYS A 114 -13.54 -10.24 15.11
C CYS A 114 -13.60 -11.30 14.00
N SER A 115 -14.80 -11.62 13.52
CA SER A 115 -14.98 -12.39 12.29
C SER A 115 -14.68 -11.47 11.10
N LEU A 116 -13.70 -11.86 10.27
CA LEU A 116 -13.37 -11.21 9.00
C LEU A 116 -14.37 -11.59 7.90
#